data_AF-A0A423WT88-F1
#
_entry.id   AF-A0A423WT88-F1
#
_cell.length_a   1.000
_cell.length_b   1.000
_cell.length_c   1.000
_cell.angle_alpha   90.00
_cell.angle_beta   90.00
_cell.angle_gamma   90.00
#
_symmetry.space_group_name_H-M   'P 1'
#
loop_
_entity.id
_entity.type
_entity.pdbx_description
1 polymer ?
#
loop_
_entity_poly.entity_id
_entity_poly.type
_entity_poly.pdbx_seq_one_letter_code
_entity_poly.pdbx_strand_id
1 'polypeptide(L)'
;MLLADLVSLFTLGLAPLIVHIISGVPSPSYLCDRRPSWHDQIVLCNPTSILWRYAAITNRRIRAVTWSNIDIAATNALFWTPEGWDGSESMIQRCLPFTSHLPRKTRLDMLSLEMVKNVVVFMQGVQAVAALANDFGESATYTALDAVSGLFLPLAICGLLRLFAAPWLTNDYTFTVNSRLASQFDLQLLPTSSKSTYYRRESTISIDSLIDHQLRNEIYLNHRVEEVHPAIKSTPSAVQVWGSIIFRVVYITPFLCAFAVCFMYLTPFITVGLAPKGDWTISSWLLSLFYTAIVVPSIAIYGYYFVHGEIHRTTIIPCISTTWYKAYSLFVMVFIGVLLTVSGIETRKTNLRESGEFSVSSLDGYCLGVPGPWQQGTLLNDTTNTLHM
;
A
#
# COMPACT_ATOMS: atom_id res chain seq x y z
N MET A 1 28.36 -9.25 -15.70
CA MET A 1 27.00 -9.39 -15.15
C MET A 1 26.10 -9.92 -16.25
N LEU A 2 25.65 -11.16 -16.12
CA LEU A 2 24.77 -11.81 -17.09
C LEU A 2 23.39 -11.13 -17.04
N LEU A 3 22.65 -11.11 -18.14
CA LEU A 3 21.27 -10.58 -18.18
C LEU A 3 20.40 -11.18 -17.05
N ALA A 4 20.68 -12.42 -16.66
CA ALA A 4 20.04 -13.13 -15.54
C ALA A 4 20.24 -12.43 -14.19
N ASP A 5 21.43 -11.93 -13.87
CA ASP A 5 21.71 -11.24 -12.60
C ASP A 5 20.95 -9.92 -12.51
N LEU A 6 20.84 -9.22 -13.64
CA LEU A 6 20.11 -7.95 -13.74
C LEU A 6 18.61 -8.18 -13.56
N VAL A 7 18.06 -9.19 -14.23
CA VAL A 7 16.65 -9.59 -14.08
C VAL A 7 16.38 -10.05 -12.64
N SER A 8 17.28 -10.81 -12.02
CA SER A 8 17.15 -11.23 -10.61
C SER A 8 17.14 -10.04 -9.66
N LEU A 9 18.07 -9.10 -9.82
CA LEU A 9 18.18 -7.89 -9.00
C LEU A 9 16.95 -6.98 -9.13
N PHE A 10 16.46 -6.77 -10.36
CA PHE A 10 15.21 -6.03 -10.58
C PHE A 10 14.00 -6.77 -10.02
N THR A 11 13.92 -8.09 -10.17
CA THR A 11 12.80 -8.89 -9.63
C THR A 11 12.79 -8.83 -8.11
N LEU A 12 13.95 -8.97 -7.46
CA LEU A 12 14.08 -8.93 -6.01
C LEU A 12 13.80 -7.52 -5.45
N GLY A 13 14.28 -6.47 -6.13
CA GLY A 13 14.01 -5.08 -5.76
C GLY A 13 12.57 -4.65 -6.00
N LEU A 14 11.95 -5.06 -7.11
CA LEU A 14 10.57 -4.70 -7.45
C LEU A 14 9.53 -5.51 -6.68
N ALA A 15 9.86 -6.71 -6.21
CA ALA A 15 8.91 -7.59 -5.54
C ALA A 15 8.18 -6.91 -4.37
N PRO A 16 8.85 -6.21 -3.42
CA PRO A 16 8.17 -5.44 -2.38
C PRO A 16 7.18 -4.41 -2.92
N LEU A 17 7.56 -3.64 -3.95
CA LEU A 17 6.69 -2.63 -4.56
C LEU A 17 5.46 -3.28 -5.22
N ILE A 18 5.67 -4.29 -6.05
CA ILE A 18 4.62 -4.98 -6.78
C ILE A 18 3.64 -5.63 -5.81
N VAL A 19 4.15 -6.35 -4.80
CA VAL A 19 3.32 -6.97 -3.77
C VAL A 19 2.53 -5.92 -2.99
N HIS A 20 3.13 -4.77 -2.67
CA HIS A 20 2.45 -3.68 -1.98
C HIS A 20 1.30 -3.09 -2.82
N ILE A 21 1.52 -2.86 -4.12
CA ILE A 21 0.51 -2.33 -5.03
C ILE A 21 -0.60 -3.37 -5.26
N ILE A 22 -0.26 -4.59 -5.68
CA ILE A 22 -1.24 -5.65 -5.99
C ILE A 22 -2.09 -5.98 -4.78
N SER A 23 -1.49 -6.01 -3.59
CA SER A 23 -2.23 -6.33 -2.37
C SER A 23 -3.04 -5.13 -1.84
N GLY A 24 -2.67 -3.90 -2.20
CA GLY A 24 -3.27 -2.66 -1.69
C GLY A 24 -4.44 -2.13 -2.50
N VAL A 25 -4.43 -2.33 -3.83
CA VAL A 25 -5.47 -1.81 -4.73
C VAL A 25 -6.78 -2.58 -4.55
N PRO A 26 -7.91 -1.90 -4.25
CA PRO A 26 -9.23 -2.54 -4.15
C PRO A 26 -9.76 -2.98 -5.52
N SER A 27 -10.60 -4.00 -5.53
CA SER A 27 -11.44 -4.32 -6.69
C SER A 27 -12.54 -3.25 -6.85
N PRO A 28 -12.52 -2.42 -7.91
CA PRO A 28 -13.51 -1.38 -8.10
C PRO A 28 -14.86 -1.96 -8.53
N SER A 29 -15.94 -1.40 -8.00
CA SER A 29 -17.31 -1.65 -8.45
C SER A 29 -17.76 -0.51 -9.34
N TYR A 30 -18.18 -0.83 -10.57
CA TYR A 30 -18.58 0.18 -11.55
C TYR A 30 -20.09 0.44 -11.43
N LEU A 31 -20.47 1.67 -11.08
CA LEU A 31 -21.88 2.05 -10.98
C LEU A 31 -22.39 2.75 -12.24
N CYS A 32 -21.49 3.25 -13.09
CA CYS A 32 -21.84 3.89 -14.36
C CYS A 32 -21.27 3.11 -15.55
N ASP A 33 -21.91 3.24 -16.71
CA ASP A 33 -21.47 2.59 -17.97
C ASP A 33 -20.08 3.06 -18.43
N ARG A 34 -19.67 4.26 -18.01
CA ARG A 34 -18.36 4.82 -18.33
C ARG A 34 -17.28 4.23 -17.40
N ARG A 35 -16.36 3.47 -17.98
CA ARG A 35 -15.19 2.96 -17.26
C ARG A 35 -14.21 4.10 -16.89
N PRO A 36 -13.53 4.01 -15.72
CA PRO A 36 -12.49 4.96 -15.35
C PRO A 36 -11.36 4.91 -16.37
N SER A 37 -10.84 6.08 -16.69
CA SER A 37 -9.67 6.18 -17.53
C SER A 37 -8.43 5.62 -16.81
N TRP A 38 -7.36 5.35 -17.54
CA TRP A 38 -6.11 4.85 -16.95
C TRP A 38 -5.54 5.81 -15.88
N HIS A 39 -5.71 7.12 -16.07
CA HIS A 39 -5.22 8.14 -15.14
C HIS A 39 -6.11 8.29 -13.90
N ASP A 40 -7.33 7.75 -13.91
CA ASP A 40 -8.14 7.63 -12.70
C ASP A 40 -7.76 6.38 -11.90
N GLN A 41 -7.27 5.34 -12.57
CA GLN A 41 -6.82 4.10 -11.92
C GLN A 41 -5.44 4.24 -11.27
N ILE A 42 -4.52 4.98 -11.89
CA ILE A 42 -3.15 5.17 -11.38
C ILE A 42 -3.12 5.77 -9.97
N VAL A 43 -4.16 6.54 -9.63
CA VAL A 43 -4.30 7.18 -8.32
C VAL A 43 -4.54 6.17 -7.20
N LEU A 44 -5.19 5.04 -7.50
CA LEU A 44 -5.39 3.95 -6.54
C LEU A 44 -4.09 3.18 -6.27
N CYS A 45 -3.16 3.19 -7.22
CA CYS A 45 -1.84 2.57 -7.08
C CYS A 45 -0.87 3.44 -6.27
N ASN A 46 -1.22 4.69 -5.96
CA ASN A 46 -0.37 5.57 -5.18
C ASN A 46 -0.20 5.00 -3.75
N PRO A 47 1.03 4.82 -3.23
CA PRO A 47 1.26 4.36 -1.87
C PRO A 47 0.51 5.16 -0.81
N THR A 48 0.36 6.47 -1.03
CA THR A 48 -0.39 7.38 -0.15
C THR A 48 -1.89 6.99 -0.08
N SER A 49 -2.50 6.68 -1.22
CA SER A 49 -3.90 6.22 -1.30
C SER A 49 -4.08 4.87 -0.61
N ILE A 50 -3.14 3.95 -0.85
CA ILE A 50 -3.17 2.59 -0.30
C ILE A 50 -3.07 2.62 1.24
N LEU A 51 -2.12 3.39 1.78
CA LEU A 51 -1.95 3.54 3.23
C LEU A 51 -3.15 4.25 3.86
N TRP A 52 -3.69 5.29 3.22
CA TRP A 52 -4.92 5.93 3.69
C TRP A 52 -6.07 4.93 3.84
N ARG A 53 -6.25 4.04 2.87
CA ARG A 53 -7.29 3.00 2.93
C ARG A 53 -7.10 2.12 4.17
N TYR A 54 -5.88 1.69 4.48
CA TYR A 54 -5.62 0.91 5.71
C TYR A 54 -6.02 1.71 6.96
N ALA A 55 -5.64 2.99 7.02
CA ALA A 55 -6.01 3.87 8.13
C ALA A 55 -7.52 4.00 8.28
N ALA A 56 -8.24 4.21 7.17
CA ALA A 56 -9.68 4.39 7.17
C ALA A 56 -10.43 3.12 7.61
N ILE A 57 -10.02 1.94 7.13
CA ILE A 57 -10.60 0.65 7.51
C ILE A 57 -10.44 0.41 9.02
N THR A 58 -9.22 0.54 9.55
CA THR A 58 -8.96 0.34 10.98
C THR A 58 -9.69 1.36 11.84
N ASN A 59 -9.67 2.64 11.44
CA ASN A 59 -10.39 3.69 12.16
C ASN A 59 -11.91 3.43 12.18
N ARG A 60 -12.48 2.91 11.09
CA ARG A 60 -13.90 2.54 11.05
C ARG A 60 -14.21 1.38 11.98
N ARG A 61 -13.34 0.37 12.04
CA ARG A 61 -13.49 -0.73 12.98
C ARG A 61 -13.45 -0.29 14.44
N ILE A 62 -12.52 0.60 14.80
CA ILE A 62 -12.38 1.13 16.18
C ILE A 62 -13.65 1.86 16.61
N ARG A 63 -14.31 2.58 15.69
CA ARG A 63 -15.54 3.33 15.97
C ARG A 63 -16.80 2.47 15.97
N ALA A 64 -16.78 1.31 15.31
CA ALA A 64 -17.97 0.48 15.15
C ALA A 64 -18.31 -0.30 16.42
N VAL A 65 -19.54 -0.12 16.93
CA VAL A 65 -20.08 -0.89 18.07
C VAL A 65 -20.37 -2.33 17.64
N THR A 66 -21.08 -2.49 16.53
CA THR A 66 -21.35 -3.76 15.87
C THR A 66 -20.52 -3.84 14.58
N TRP A 67 -20.07 -5.05 14.23
CA TRP A 67 -19.29 -5.28 13.01
C TRP A 67 -19.83 -6.49 12.27
N SER A 68 -20.66 -6.23 11.26
CA SER A 68 -21.33 -7.26 10.46
C SER A 68 -20.54 -7.60 9.18
N ASN A 69 -20.97 -8.66 8.49
CA ASN A 69 -20.45 -9.03 7.16
C ASN A 69 -20.72 -7.93 6.12
N ILE A 70 -21.78 -7.15 6.31
CA ILE A 70 -22.10 -6.01 5.46
C ILE A 70 -21.11 -4.88 5.71
N ASP A 71 -20.78 -4.59 6.97
CA ASP A 71 -19.84 -3.52 7.34
C ASP A 71 -18.43 -3.76 6.79
N ILE A 72 -17.96 -5.01 6.79
CA ILE A 72 -16.66 -5.37 6.21
C ILE A 72 -16.67 -5.24 4.68
N ALA A 73 -17.72 -5.70 3.98
CA ALA A 73 -17.83 -5.53 2.53
C ALA A 73 -17.91 -4.06 2.15
N ALA A 74 -18.81 -3.32 2.82
CA ALA A 74 -18.98 -1.88 2.73
C ALA A 74 -17.66 -1.12 2.85
N THR A 75 -16.90 -1.40 3.91
CA THR A 75 -15.68 -0.67 4.24
C THR A 75 -14.53 -0.94 3.25
N ASN A 76 -14.59 -2.06 2.52
CA ASN A 76 -13.62 -2.38 1.48
C ASN A 76 -14.07 -1.96 0.07
N ALA A 77 -15.37 -1.76 -0.12
CA ALA A 77 -15.95 -1.39 -1.39
C ALA A 77 -15.45 -0.03 -1.88
N LEU A 78 -15.19 0.04 -3.18
CA LEU A 78 -14.86 1.27 -3.88
C LEU A 78 -15.78 1.40 -5.09
N PHE A 79 -16.50 2.52 -5.19
CA PHE A 79 -17.46 2.76 -6.26
C PHE A 79 -16.93 3.80 -7.24
N TRP A 80 -17.00 3.48 -8.52
CA TRP A 80 -16.78 4.44 -9.59
C TRP A 80 -18.12 5.08 -9.99
N THR A 81 -18.21 6.40 -9.84
CA THR A 81 -19.40 7.23 -10.10
C THR A 81 -19.12 8.22 -11.24
N PRO A 82 -20.16 8.90 -11.79
CA PRO A 82 -19.96 9.98 -12.76
C PRO A 82 -19.06 11.13 -12.25
N GLU A 83 -19.02 11.34 -10.94
CA GLU A 83 -18.20 12.38 -10.27
C GLU A 83 -16.80 11.87 -9.89
N GLY A 84 -16.50 10.59 -10.14
CA GLY A 84 -15.22 9.94 -9.86
C GLY A 84 -15.30 8.85 -8.80
N TRP A 85 -14.20 8.61 -8.08
CA TRP A 85 -14.16 7.61 -7.03
C TRP A 85 -14.96 8.07 -5.80
N ASP A 86 -15.87 7.22 -5.32
CA ASP A 86 -16.61 7.42 -4.08
C ASP A 86 -16.50 6.19 -3.17
N GLY A 87 -16.02 6.40 -1.94
CA GLY A 87 -15.92 5.42 -0.87
C GLY A 87 -16.65 5.88 0.39
N SER A 88 -17.61 6.80 0.24
CA SER A 88 -18.37 7.38 1.34
C SER A 88 -19.31 6.37 1.99
N GLU A 89 -19.54 6.52 3.29
CA GLU A 89 -20.51 5.68 4.02
C GLU A 89 -21.92 5.80 3.43
N SER A 90 -22.28 6.99 2.91
CA SER A 90 -23.57 7.21 2.25
C SER A 90 -23.71 6.51 0.92
N MET A 91 -22.62 6.39 0.15
CA MET A 91 -22.64 5.67 -1.13
C MET A 91 -22.79 4.17 -0.88
N ILE A 92 -22.02 3.66 0.06
CA ILE A 92 -22.11 2.27 0.53
C ILE A 92 -23.55 1.92 0.92
N GLN A 93 -24.20 2.73 1.77
CA GLN A 93 -25.58 2.49 2.21
C GLN A 93 -26.57 2.44 1.05
N ARG A 94 -26.40 3.31 0.05
CA ARG A 94 -27.20 3.29 -1.18
C ARG A 94 -26.95 2.07 -2.05
N CYS A 95 -25.73 1.52 -2.03
CA CYS A 95 -25.33 0.37 -2.84
C CYS A 95 -25.63 -0.99 -2.19
N LEU A 96 -25.98 -1.03 -0.89
CA LEU A 96 -26.28 -2.27 -0.16
C LEU A 96 -27.30 -3.19 -0.85
N PRO A 97 -28.43 -2.67 -1.40
CA PRO A 97 -29.43 -3.52 -2.06
C PRO A 97 -28.90 -4.22 -3.33
N PHE A 98 -27.80 -3.74 -3.90
CA PHE A 98 -27.19 -4.29 -5.12
C PHE A 98 -26.03 -5.26 -4.85
N THR A 99 -25.87 -5.69 -3.60
CA THR A 99 -24.83 -6.64 -3.22
C THR A 99 -25.22 -8.05 -3.70
N SER A 100 -24.39 -8.66 -4.55
CA SER A 100 -24.63 -10.02 -5.03
C SER A 100 -23.86 -11.08 -4.23
N HIS A 101 -22.73 -10.70 -3.63
CA HIS A 101 -21.91 -11.57 -2.81
C HIS A 101 -21.39 -10.81 -1.59
N LEU A 102 -21.68 -11.35 -0.40
CA LEU A 102 -21.16 -10.88 0.87
C LEU A 102 -20.14 -11.88 1.41
N PRO A 103 -19.10 -11.40 2.10
CA PRO A 103 -18.13 -12.28 2.75
C PRO A 103 -18.86 -13.11 3.81
N ARG A 104 -18.50 -14.40 3.90
CA ARG A 104 -19.15 -15.34 4.83
C ARG A 104 -18.88 -15.02 6.30
N LYS A 105 -17.78 -14.31 6.60
CA LYS A 105 -17.27 -14.06 7.95
C LYS A 105 -16.96 -12.58 8.17
N THR A 106 -17.08 -12.14 9.42
CA THR A 106 -16.82 -10.76 9.88
C THR A 106 -15.32 -10.45 10.02
N ARG A 107 -14.47 -11.45 9.83
CA ARG A 107 -13.01 -11.38 9.80
C ARG A 107 -12.49 -12.26 8.67
N LEU A 108 -11.34 -11.89 8.11
CA LEU A 108 -10.63 -12.76 7.18
C LEU A 108 -10.25 -14.08 7.85
N ASP A 109 -10.39 -15.17 7.11
CA ASP A 109 -9.85 -16.45 7.52
C ASP A 109 -8.32 -16.40 7.59
N MET A 110 -7.76 -16.94 8.67
CA MET A 110 -6.30 -16.91 8.92
C MET A 110 -5.50 -17.63 7.83
N LEU A 111 -6.14 -18.49 7.05
CA LEU A 111 -5.56 -19.21 5.91
C LEU A 111 -6.02 -18.67 4.54
N SER A 112 -6.59 -17.47 4.48
CA SER A 112 -6.97 -16.84 3.21
C SER A 112 -5.74 -16.30 2.45
N LEU A 113 -5.85 -16.24 1.12
CA LEU A 113 -4.84 -15.65 0.24
C LEU A 113 -4.50 -14.20 0.67
N GLU A 114 -5.49 -13.45 1.12
CA GLU A 114 -5.31 -12.07 1.61
C GLU A 114 -4.48 -12.03 2.91
N MET A 115 -4.65 -12.99 3.82
CA MET A 115 -3.82 -13.10 5.02
C MET A 115 -2.37 -13.45 4.66
N VAL A 116 -2.14 -14.33 3.68
CA VAL A 116 -0.78 -14.65 3.20
C VAL A 116 -0.10 -13.40 2.63
N LYS A 117 -0.81 -12.61 1.80
CA LYS A 117 -0.30 -11.32 1.30
C LYS A 117 0.06 -10.39 2.45
N ASN A 118 -0.78 -10.31 3.49
CA ASN A 118 -0.53 -9.47 4.67
C ASN A 118 0.71 -9.92 5.45
N VAL A 119 0.91 -11.22 5.64
CA VAL A 119 2.09 -11.79 6.32
C VAL A 119 3.36 -11.51 5.53
N VAL A 120 3.34 -11.68 4.20
CA VAL A 120 4.50 -11.39 3.34
C VAL A 120 4.90 -9.92 3.45
N VAL A 121 3.94 -9.00 3.30
CA VAL A 121 4.21 -7.54 3.41
C VAL A 121 4.70 -7.16 4.81
N PHE A 122 4.14 -7.79 5.86
CA PHE A 122 4.60 -7.57 7.23
C PHE A 122 6.04 -8.04 7.44
N MET A 123 6.38 -9.26 7.00
CA MET A 123 7.75 -9.78 7.11
C MET A 123 8.76 -8.93 6.34
N GLN A 124 8.38 -8.44 5.14
CA GLN A 124 9.20 -7.47 4.40
C GLN A 124 9.45 -6.19 5.19
N GLY A 125 8.43 -5.67 5.87
CA GLY A 125 8.57 -4.51 6.75
C GLY A 125 9.46 -4.77 7.97
N VAL A 126 9.34 -5.94 8.60
CA VAL A 126 10.19 -6.32 9.75
C VAL A 126 11.65 -6.45 9.31
N GLN A 127 11.90 -7.11 8.18
CA GLN A 127 13.24 -7.22 7.60
C GLN A 127 13.82 -5.83 7.32
N ALA A 128 13.01 -4.91 6.81
CA ALA A 128 13.44 -3.55 6.53
C ALA A 128 13.82 -2.76 7.80
N VAL A 129 13.05 -2.90 8.88
CA VAL A 129 13.37 -2.29 10.18
C VAL A 129 14.62 -2.90 10.79
N ALA A 130 14.77 -4.23 10.73
CA ALA A 130 15.94 -4.91 11.26
C ALA A 130 17.23 -4.51 10.52
N ALA A 131 17.16 -4.36 9.19
CA ALA A 131 18.28 -3.87 8.38
C ALA A 131 18.69 -2.46 8.81
N LEU A 132 17.73 -1.53 8.99
CA LEU A 132 18.05 -0.20 9.53
C LEU A 132 18.69 -0.28 10.91
N ALA A 133 18.11 -1.07 11.83
CA ALA A 133 18.58 -1.17 13.22
C ALA A 133 20.02 -1.69 13.32
N ASN A 134 20.40 -2.65 12.46
CA ASN A 134 21.77 -3.18 12.41
C ASN A 134 22.76 -2.12 11.89
N ASP A 135 22.38 -1.35 10.86
CA ASP A 135 23.20 -0.25 10.32
C ASP A 135 23.44 0.87 11.34
N PHE A 136 22.51 1.10 12.29
CA PHE A 136 22.72 2.06 13.39
C PHE A 136 23.78 1.60 14.42
N GLY A 137 24.06 0.29 14.51
CA GLY A 137 24.82 -0.30 15.61
C GLY A 137 26.33 -0.43 15.39
N GLU A 138 26.78 -0.75 14.17
CA GLU A 138 28.17 -1.19 13.94
C GLU A 138 29.11 -0.11 13.40
N SER A 139 28.59 0.87 12.66
CA SER A 139 29.29 2.09 12.27
C SER A 139 28.28 2.95 11.52
N ALA A 140 28.28 4.27 11.71
CA ALA A 140 27.32 5.19 11.07
C ALA A 140 27.52 5.35 9.55
N THR A 141 27.86 4.26 8.85
CA THR A 141 27.93 4.09 7.40
C THR A 141 26.66 3.37 6.97
N TYR A 142 25.70 4.14 6.47
CA TYR A 142 24.41 3.62 6.01
C TYR A 142 24.50 3.04 4.60
N THR A 143 25.18 1.92 4.44
CA THR A 143 25.34 1.26 3.14
C THR A 143 24.09 0.48 2.69
N ALA A 144 23.12 0.20 3.57
CA ALA A 144 21.94 -0.59 3.19
C ALA A 144 21.00 0.10 2.18
N LEU A 145 21.08 1.41 2.02
CA LEU A 145 20.27 2.16 1.04
C LEU A 145 20.91 2.28 -0.35
N ASP A 146 22.20 1.94 -0.49
CA ASP A 146 22.93 2.11 -1.76
C ASP A 146 22.64 0.98 -2.78
N ALA A 147 22.10 -0.15 -2.32
CA ALA A 147 21.72 -1.26 -3.20
C ALA A 147 20.30 -1.11 -3.75
N VAL A 148 20.02 -1.67 -4.94
CA VAL A 148 18.66 -1.73 -5.54
C VAL A 148 17.63 -2.36 -4.60
N SER A 149 18.04 -3.29 -3.73
CA SER A 149 17.20 -3.89 -2.69
C SER A 149 16.81 -2.90 -1.58
N GLY A 150 17.64 -1.88 -1.33
CA GLY A 150 17.40 -0.80 -0.36
C GLY A 150 16.43 0.29 -0.86
N LEU A 151 16.23 0.41 -2.18
CA LEU A 151 15.35 1.43 -2.77
C LEU A 151 13.91 1.42 -2.26
N PHE A 152 13.40 0.24 -1.88
CA PHE A 152 12.01 0.08 -1.43
C PHE A 152 11.91 -0.15 0.07
N LEU A 153 13.01 -0.01 0.80
CA LEU A 153 13.09 -0.27 2.23
C LEU A 153 12.12 0.63 3.03
N PRO A 154 12.06 1.97 2.84
CA PRO A 154 11.04 2.78 3.52
C PRO A 154 9.59 2.46 3.12
N LEU A 155 9.35 2.00 1.88
CA LEU A 155 8.02 1.54 1.46
C LEU A 155 7.64 0.23 2.16
N ALA A 156 8.61 -0.68 2.34
CA ALA A 156 8.44 -1.92 3.08
C ALA A 156 8.13 -1.65 4.57
N ILE A 157 8.78 -0.67 5.19
CA ILE A 157 8.47 -0.22 6.56
C ILE A 157 7.03 0.29 6.65
N CYS A 158 6.57 1.07 5.67
CA CYS A 158 5.17 1.48 5.58
C CYS A 158 4.22 0.27 5.43
N GLY A 159 4.70 -0.86 4.91
CA GLY A 159 4.00 -2.14 4.89
C GLY A 159 3.60 -2.65 6.27
N LEU A 160 4.31 -2.29 7.35
CA LEU A 160 3.93 -2.63 8.73
C LEU A 160 2.57 -2.05 9.12
N LEU A 161 2.22 -0.87 8.58
CA LEU A 161 0.93 -0.22 8.83
C LEU A 161 -0.25 -1.03 8.28
N ARG A 162 0.00 -1.93 7.32
CA ARG A 162 -1.02 -2.83 6.77
C ARG A 162 -1.54 -3.80 7.82
N LEU A 163 -0.74 -4.17 8.82
CA LEU A 163 -1.13 -5.12 9.86
C LEU A 163 -2.36 -4.62 10.64
N PHE A 164 -2.50 -3.31 10.82
CA PHE A 164 -3.65 -2.73 11.50
C PHE A 164 -4.97 -2.96 10.76
N ALA A 165 -4.95 -3.04 9.43
CA ALA A 165 -6.15 -3.28 8.61
C ALA A 165 -6.31 -4.75 8.21
N ALA A 166 -5.24 -5.55 8.34
CA ALA A 166 -5.15 -6.92 7.86
C ALA A 166 -6.35 -7.82 8.25
N PRO A 167 -6.90 -7.79 9.48
CA PRO A 167 -8.04 -8.66 9.84
C PRO A 167 -9.34 -8.35 9.08
N TRP A 168 -9.45 -7.15 8.50
CA TRP A 168 -10.65 -6.60 7.88
C TRP A 168 -10.49 -6.26 6.40
N LEU A 169 -9.30 -6.47 5.84
CA LEU A 169 -8.99 -6.13 4.45
C LEU A 169 -9.36 -7.29 3.52
N THR A 170 -10.53 -7.23 2.91
CA THR A 170 -11.03 -8.31 2.04
C THR A 170 -11.35 -7.81 0.64
N ASN A 171 -11.19 -8.68 -0.36
CA ASN A 171 -11.69 -8.50 -1.72
C ASN A 171 -12.83 -9.49 -2.05
N ASP A 172 -13.32 -10.23 -1.04
CA ASP A 172 -14.37 -11.25 -1.19
C ASP A 172 -15.77 -10.62 -1.09
N TYR A 173 -16.07 -9.70 -2.00
CA TYR A 173 -17.37 -9.06 -2.13
C TYR A 173 -17.64 -8.71 -3.59
N THR A 174 -18.91 -8.72 -3.98
CA THR A 174 -19.30 -8.32 -5.34
C THR A 174 -20.56 -7.46 -5.28
N PHE A 175 -20.46 -6.26 -5.85
CA PHE A 175 -21.60 -5.39 -6.11
C PHE A 175 -21.90 -5.46 -7.60
N THR A 176 -23.06 -5.98 -7.97
CA THR A 176 -23.52 -6.02 -9.35
C THR A 176 -24.68 -5.06 -9.51
N VAL A 177 -24.44 -3.94 -10.18
CA VAL A 177 -25.52 -3.06 -10.61
C VAL A 177 -25.85 -3.41 -12.06
N ASN A 178 -27.08 -3.87 -12.30
CA ASN A 178 -27.56 -4.08 -13.66
C ASN A 178 -27.52 -2.73 -14.40
N SER A 179 -27.01 -2.70 -15.64
CA SER A 179 -26.85 -1.47 -16.44
C SER A 179 -28.14 -0.64 -16.60
N ARG A 180 -29.31 -1.27 -16.55
CA ARG A 180 -30.62 -0.58 -16.53
C ARG A 180 -30.93 0.14 -15.20
N LEU A 181 -30.41 -0.38 -14.09
CA LEU A 181 -30.53 0.22 -12.77
C LEU A 181 -29.42 1.26 -12.54
N ALA A 182 -28.23 1.05 -13.10
CA ALA A 182 -27.14 2.04 -13.14
C ALA A 182 -27.61 3.35 -13.79
N SER A 183 -28.30 3.28 -14.93
CA SER A 183 -28.86 4.47 -15.59
C SER A 183 -29.98 5.15 -14.78
N GLN A 184 -30.78 4.40 -14.01
CA GLN A 184 -31.73 4.99 -13.06
C GLN A 184 -31.04 5.60 -11.83
N PHE A 185 -29.94 4.99 -11.38
CA PHE A 185 -29.12 5.46 -10.26
C PHE A 185 -28.36 6.75 -10.63
N ASP A 186 -27.79 6.81 -11.83
CA ASP A 186 -27.18 8.01 -12.41
C ASP A 186 -28.19 9.17 -12.53
N LEU A 187 -29.46 8.87 -12.85
CA LEU A 187 -30.54 9.87 -12.87
C LEU A 187 -30.96 10.36 -11.47
N GLN A 188 -30.77 9.55 -10.42
CA GLN A 188 -31.03 9.95 -9.03
C GLN A 188 -29.84 10.67 -8.37
N LEU A 189 -28.62 10.47 -8.87
CA LEU A 189 -27.41 11.13 -8.36
C LEU A 189 -27.26 12.58 -8.84
N LEU A 190 -27.98 13.01 -9.87
CA LEU A 190 -27.95 14.40 -10.34
C LEU A 190 -28.74 15.32 -9.39
N PRO A 191 -28.21 16.50 -8.98
CA PRO A 191 -28.94 17.43 -8.12
C PRO A 191 -30.21 17.88 -8.83
N THR A 192 -31.33 17.79 -8.13
CA THR A 192 -32.67 18.13 -8.63
C THR A 192 -32.77 19.63 -8.88
N SER A 193 -32.30 20.09 -10.04
CA SER A 193 -32.53 21.44 -10.54
C SER A 193 -33.29 21.39 -11.87
N SER A 194 -34.62 21.42 -11.74
CA SER A 194 -35.61 21.98 -12.67
C SER A 194 -35.49 21.65 -14.17
N LYS A 195 -36.32 20.70 -14.64
CA LYS A 195 -37.47 20.89 -15.57
C LYS A 195 -37.74 19.56 -16.27
N SER A 196 -38.81 18.90 -15.83
CA SER A 196 -39.35 17.70 -16.46
C SER A 196 -39.72 17.99 -17.92
N THR A 197 -39.11 17.25 -18.85
CA THR A 197 -39.74 16.98 -20.15
C THR A 197 -39.97 15.48 -20.21
N TYR A 198 -41.24 15.10 -20.06
CA TYR A 198 -41.72 13.72 -20.14
C TYR A 198 -41.36 13.12 -21.51
N TYR A 199 -40.44 12.15 -21.54
CA TYR A 199 -40.40 11.15 -22.60
C TYR A 199 -40.85 9.81 -21.99
N ARG A 200 -42.13 9.51 -22.19
CA ARG A 200 -42.74 8.19 -21.90
C ARG A 200 -42.22 7.21 -22.95
N ARG A 201 -41.13 6.50 -22.63
CA ARG A 201 -40.73 5.28 -23.36
C ARG A 201 -41.28 4.09 -22.57
N GLU A 202 -42.33 3.46 -23.10
CA GLU A 202 -42.83 2.18 -22.61
C GLU A 202 -41.73 1.13 -22.69
N SER A 203 -41.24 0.70 -21.52
CA SER A 203 -40.37 -0.47 -21.41
C SER A 203 -41.21 -1.65 -20.94
N THR A 204 -41.37 -2.63 -21.81
CA THR A 204 -41.89 -3.96 -21.47
C THR A 204 -40.98 -4.60 -20.43
N ILE A 205 -41.47 -4.68 -19.19
CA ILE A 205 -40.81 -5.39 -18.10
C ILE A 205 -40.99 -6.89 -18.39
N SER A 206 -39.88 -7.57 -18.64
CA SER A 206 -39.87 -9.04 -18.80
C SER A 206 -40.24 -9.68 -17.46
N ILE A 207 -41.22 -10.58 -17.51
CA ILE A 207 -41.72 -11.34 -16.35
C ILE A 207 -40.59 -12.14 -15.68
N ASP A 208 -39.60 -12.61 -16.44
CA ASP A 208 -38.43 -13.30 -15.87
C ASP A 208 -37.56 -12.40 -14.99
N SER A 209 -37.50 -11.09 -15.28
CA SER A 209 -36.79 -10.14 -14.40
C SER A 209 -37.57 -9.84 -13.12
N LEU A 210 -38.90 -9.95 -13.16
CA LEU A 210 -39.76 -9.84 -11.98
C LEU A 210 -39.62 -11.07 -11.09
N ILE A 211 -39.54 -12.27 -11.69
CA ILE A 211 -39.35 -13.52 -10.94
C ILE A 211 -37.96 -13.58 -10.30
N ASP A 212 -36.88 -13.20 -11.01
CA ASP A 212 -35.54 -13.14 -10.40
C ASP A 212 -35.46 -12.07 -9.30
N HIS A 213 -36.15 -10.93 -9.47
CA HIS A 213 -36.22 -9.89 -8.45
C HIS A 213 -37.07 -10.30 -7.24
N GLN A 214 -38.11 -11.11 -7.44
CA GLN A 214 -39.03 -11.55 -6.38
C GLN A 214 -38.45 -12.74 -5.58
N LEU A 215 -37.77 -13.69 -6.24
CA LEU A 215 -37.02 -14.75 -5.56
C LEU A 215 -35.78 -14.22 -4.83
N ARG A 216 -35.07 -13.26 -5.43
CA ARG A 216 -33.94 -12.59 -4.78
C ARG A 216 -34.41 -11.73 -3.61
N ASN A 217 -35.53 -11.02 -3.76
CA ASN A 217 -36.14 -10.31 -2.64
C ASN A 217 -36.59 -11.28 -1.54
N GLU A 218 -37.20 -12.44 -1.84
CA GLU A 218 -37.59 -13.37 -0.78
C GLU A 218 -36.40 -14.03 -0.07
N ILE A 219 -35.31 -14.34 -0.76
CA ILE A 219 -34.13 -14.96 -0.12
C ILE A 219 -33.34 -13.94 0.73
N TYR A 220 -33.31 -12.66 0.34
CA TYR A 220 -32.57 -11.61 1.07
C TYR A 220 -33.41 -10.76 2.02
N LEU A 221 -34.74 -10.62 1.83
CA LEU A 221 -35.62 -9.98 2.81
C LEU A 221 -36.04 -10.92 3.94
N ASN A 222 -36.12 -12.24 3.69
CA ASN A 222 -36.56 -13.20 4.71
C ASN A 222 -35.40 -13.63 5.64
N HIS A 223 -34.15 -13.42 5.23
CA HIS A 223 -33.04 -13.34 6.19
C HIS A 223 -33.06 -11.96 6.85
N ARG A 224 -34.06 -11.75 7.72
CA ARG A 224 -34.14 -10.64 8.66
C ARG A 224 -33.40 -9.41 8.11
N VAL A 225 -34.12 -8.61 7.33
CA VAL A 225 -34.12 -7.17 7.63
C VAL A 225 -34.76 -7.02 9.02
N GLU A 226 -34.13 -7.64 10.03
CA GLU A 226 -33.99 -7.06 11.35
C GLU A 226 -33.48 -5.70 10.98
N GLU A 227 -34.41 -4.75 11.11
CA GLU A 227 -34.34 -3.38 10.65
C GLU A 227 -32.88 -3.03 10.46
N VAL A 228 -32.50 -2.59 9.25
CA VAL A 228 -31.36 -1.69 9.15
C VAL A 228 -31.75 -0.54 10.04
N HIS A 229 -31.53 -0.71 11.34
CA HIS A 229 -31.61 0.31 12.32
C HIS A 229 -30.71 1.32 11.65
N PRO A 230 -31.21 2.53 11.33
CA PRO A 230 -30.29 3.62 11.18
C PRO A 230 -29.34 3.44 12.35
N ALA A 231 -28.03 3.39 12.12
CA ALA A 231 -27.10 3.51 13.22
C ALA A 231 -27.50 4.84 13.88
N ILE A 232 -28.45 4.76 14.81
CA ILE A 232 -29.02 5.85 15.58
C ILE A 232 -27.79 6.22 16.34
N LYS A 233 -27.13 7.28 15.84
CA LYS A 233 -26.20 8.19 16.48
C LYS A 233 -25.99 7.85 17.95
N SER A 234 -25.43 6.69 18.25
CA SER A 234 -25.02 6.36 19.59
C SER A 234 -23.80 7.23 19.70
N THR A 235 -23.92 8.23 20.58
CA THR A 235 -22.82 9.14 20.85
C THR A 235 -21.58 8.28 21.06
N PRO A 236 -20.55 8.44 20.22
CA PRO A 236 -19.42 7.52 20.24
C PRO A 236 -18.89 7.46 21.66
N SER A 237 -18.68 6.25 22.17
CA SER A 237 -18.24 6.11 23.55
C SER A 237 -16.88 6.81 23.70
N ALA A 238 -16.58 7.32 24.91
CA ALA A 238 -15.31 7.97 25.15
C ALA A 238 -14.13 7.06 24.73
N VAL A 239 -14.24 5.76 24.97
CA VAL A 239 -13.25 4.75 24.56
C VAL A 239 -13.04 4.72 23.04
N GLN A 240 -14.10 4.81 22.24
CA GLN A 240 -14.00 4.83 20.78
C GLN A 240 -13.37 6.12 20.26
N VAL A 241 -13.69 7.26 20.88
CA VAL A 241 -13.10 8.56 20.53
C VAL A 241 -11.61 8.57 20.85
N TRP A 242 -11.23 8.18 22.08
CA TRP A 242 -9.83 8.08 22.50
C TRP A 242 -9.06 7.04 21.69
N GLY A 243 -9.66 5.89 21.41
CA GLY A 243 -9.06 4.86 20.55
C GLY A 243 -8.77 5.37 19.14
N SER A 244 -9.68 6.15 18.55
CA SER A 244 -9.47 6.78 17.24
C SER A 244 -8.33 7.82 17.28
N ILE A 245 -8.24 8.63 18.34
CA ILE A 245 -7.17 9.61 18.51
C ILE A 245 -5.81 8.93 18.65
N ILE A 246 -5.69 7.96 19.56
CA ILE A 246 -4.44 7.21 19.79
C ILE A 246 -4.01 6.52 18.50
N PHE A 247 -4.94 5.88 17.80
CA PHE A 247 -4.66 5.26 16.51
C PHE A 247 -4.08 6.25 15.50
N ARG A 248 -4.67 7.43 15.35
CA ARG A 248 -4.18 8.46 14.41
C ARG A 248 -2.76 8.93 14.73
N VAL A 249 -2.48 9.14 16.02
CA VAL A 249 -1.13 9.53 16.49
C VAL A 249 -0.13 8.44 16.15
N VAL A 250 -0.42 7.19 16.54
CA VAL A 250 0.43 6.03 16.24
C VAL A 250 0.64 5.83 14.74
N TYR A 251 -0.40 6.05 13.94
CA TYR A 251 -0.34 5.90 12.48
C TYR A 251 0.53 6.97 11.80
N ILE A 252 0.55 8.20 12.32
CA ILE A 252 1.36 9.31 11.77
C ILE A 252 2.83 9.23 12.19
N THR A 253 3.13 8.70 13.38
CA THR A 253 4.50 8.56 13.90
C THR A 253 5.51 8.01 12.88
N PRO A 254 5.27 6.89 12.16
CA PRO A 254 6.25 6.38 11.20
C PRO A 254 6.50 7.32 10.01
N PHE A 255 5.51 8.13 9.60
CA PHE A 255 5.73 9.15 8.56
C PHE A 255 6.61 10.27 9.08
N LEU A 256 6.44 10.70 10.34
CA LEU A 256 7.32 11.69 10.97
C LEU A 256 8.75 11.17 11.13
N CYS A 257 8.91 9.90 11.54
CA CYS A 257 10.21 9.25 11.61
C CYS A 257 10.86 9.18 10.22
N ALA A 258 10.12 8.73 9.20
CA ALA A 258 10.61 8.69 7.82
C ALA A 258 10.99 10.08 7.29
N PHE A 259 10.21 11.11 7.62
CA PHE A 259 10.54 12.49 7.27
C PHE A 259 11.84 12.96 7.92
N ALA A 260 12.03 12.69 9.22
CA ALA A 260 13.26 13.02 9.93
C ALA A 260 14.48 12.32 9.31
N VAL A 261 14.34 11.03 8.96
CA VAL A 261 15.38 10.29 8.25
C VAL A 261 15.68 10.92 6.89
N CYS A 262 14.67 11.18 6.06
CA CYS A 262 14.87 11.83 4.76
C CYS A 262 15.55 13.20 4.88
N PHE A 263 15.15 13.99 5.89
CA PHE A 263 15.76 15.29 6.16
C PHE A 263 17.25 15.16 6.53
N MET A 264 17.62 14.17 7.35
CA MET A 264 19.02 13.86 7.65
C MET A 264 19.82 13.50 6.38
N TYR A 265 19.22 12.78 5.43
CA TYR A 265 19.86 12.44 4.15
C TYR A 265 19.87 13.58 3.12
N LEU A 266 19.01 14.60 3.25
CA LEU A 266 18.97 15.73 2.32
C LEU A 266 19.87 16.89 2.73
N THR A 267 20.26 16.98 4.01
CA THR A 267 21.03 18.11 4.55
C THR A 267 22.51 17.77 4.62
N PRO A 268 23.34 18.20 3.65
CA PRO A 268 24.78 18.17 3.83
C PRO A 268 25.14 19.26 4.86
N PHE A 269 25.77 18.86 5.98
CA PHE A 269 26.37 19.70 7.04
C PHE A 269 25.48 20.17 8.21
N ILE A 270 25.82 19.69 9.42
CA ILE A 270 26.54 20.48 10.44
C ILE A 270 27.60 19.55 11.07
N THR A 271 28.82 20.05 11.22
CA THR A 271 29.98 19.46 11.92
C THR A 271 29.73 19.23 13.41
N VAL A 272 28.71 18.46 13.76
CA VAL A 272 28.48 17.94 15.10
C VAL A 272 28.70 16.43 15.02
N GLY A 273 29.52 15.86 15.90
CA GLY A 273 30.09 14.50 15.83
C GLY A 273 29.12 13.29 15.79
N LEU A 274 27.85 13.50 15.44
CA LEU A 274 26.82 12.49 15.18
C LEU A 274 26.55 12.30 13.66
N ALA A 275 27.28 13.00 12.79
CA ALA A 275 27.07 12.90 11.34
C ALA A 275 27.51 11.53 10.79
N PRO A 276 26.69 10.86 9.95
CA PRO A 276 27.09 9.63 9.28
C PRO A 276 28.30 9.86 8.37
N LYS A 277 29.34 9.04 8.54
CA LYS A 277 30.51 8.98 7.67
C LYS A 277 30.22 8.13 6.42
N GLY A 278 29.10 8.38 5.75
CA GLY A 278 28.74 7.69 4.51
C GLY A 278 29.32 8.41 3.29
N ASP A 279 29.77 7.66 2.29
CA ASP A 279 30.03 8.19 0.95
C ASP A 279 28.69 8.56 0.31
N TRP A 280 28.49 9.85 -0.01
CA TRP A 280 27.25 10.32 -0.59
C TRP A 280 27.14 9.89 -2.06
N THR A 281 26.29 8.90 -2.33
CA THR A 281 25.97 8.44 -3.68
C THR A 281 24.85 9.28 -4.31
N ILE A 282 24.80 9.37 -5.65
CA ILE A 282 23.69 10.06 -6.33
C ILE A 282 22.38 9.29 -6.10
N SER A 283 22.43 7.95 -6.03
CA SER A 283 21.26 7.13 -5.67
C SER A 283 20.69 7.46 -4.30
N SER A 284 21.51 7.57 -3.24
CA SER A 284 21.01 7.88 -1.89
C SER A 284 20.36 9.27 -1.82
N TRP A 285 20.93 10.27 -2.50
CA TRP A 285 20.33 11.59 -2.61
C TRP A 285 18.99 11.58 -3.38
N LEU A 286 18.93 10.92 -4.54
CA LEU A 286 17.70 10.77 -5.32
C LEU A 286 16.62 9.99 -4.56
N LEU A 287 17.02 8.97 -3.82
CA LEU A 287 16.14 8.16 -2.99
C LEU A 287 15.54 8.99 -1.86
N SER A 288 16.36 9.80 -1.19
CA SER A 288 15.89 10.70 -0.15
C SER A 288 14.94 11.77 -0.69
N LEU A 289 15.23 12.31 -1.88
CA LEU A 289 14.34 13.25 -2.57
C LEU A 289 12.99 12.60 -2.91
N PHE A 290 13.00 11.38 -3.44
CA PHE A 290 11.80 10.62 -3.76
C PHE A 290 10.93 10.36 -2.52
N TYR A 291 11.54 9.89 -1.42
CA TYR A 291 10.79 9.63 -0.20
C TYR A 291 10.29 10.91 0.46
N THR A 292 11.04 12.00 0.40
CA THR A 292 10.56 13.32 0.82
C THR A 292 9.34 13.74 0.00
N ALA A 293 9.35 13.51 -1.32
CA ALA A 293 8.24 13.81 -2.20
C ALA A 293 6.99 12.96 -1.94
N ILE A 294 7.12 11.79 -1.30
CA ILE A 294 5.98 10.97 -0.86
C ILE A 294 5.53 11.36 0.54
N VAL A 295 6.47 11.42 1.48
CA VAL A 295 6.20 11.59 2.91
C VAL A 295 5.65 12.98 3.23
N VAL A 296 6.17 14.04 2.61
CA VAL A 296 5.70 15.41 2.87
C VAL A 296 4.24 15.59 2.46
N PRO A 297 3.81 15.26 1.23
CA PRO A 297 2.39 15.27 0.88
C PRO A 297 1.55 14.32 1.74
N SER A 298 2.08 13.14 2.10
CA SER A 298 1.36 12.19 2.97
C SER A 298 1.08 12.79 4.35
N ILE A 299 2.07 13.39 5.00
CA ILE A 299 1.89 14.09 6.29
C ILE A 299 0.88 15.22 6.16
N ALA A 300 0.97 16.03 5.10
CA ALA A 300 0.06 17.14 4.88
C ALA A 300 -1.39 16.67 4.67
N ILE A 301 -1.61 15.69 3.79
CA ILE A 301 -2.92 15.10 3.51
C ILE A 301 -3.49 14.46 4.78
N TYR A 302 -2.72 13.59 5.42
CA TYR A 302 -3.19 12.83 6.58
C TYR A 302 -3.44 13.75 7.77
N GLY A 303 -2.51 14.66 8.06
CA GLY A 303 -2.67 15.66 9.11
C GLY A 303 -3.93 16.50 8.90
N TYR A 304 -4.11 17.06 7.70
CA TYR A 304 -5.27 17.87 7.37
C TYR A 304 -6.58 17.10 7.55
N TYR A 305 -6.71 15.92 6.94
CA TYR A 305 -7.96 15.17 6.98
C TYR A 305 -8.22 14.44 8.30
N PHE A 306 -7.18 14.14 9.09
CA PHE A 306 -7.36 13.61 10.44
C PHE A 306 -7.92 14.69 11.37
N VAL A 307 -7.43 15.93 11.26
CA VAL A 307 -7.93 17.07 12.04
C VAL A 307 -9.36 17.43 11.65
N HIS A 308 -9.68 17.44 10.35
CA HIS A 308 -11.04 17.73 9.86
C HIS A 308 -12.03 16.58 10.06
N GLY A 309 -11.55 15.39 10.42
CA GLY A 309 -12.41 14.23 10.68
C GLY A 309 -12.94 13.55 9.42
N GLU A 310 -12.46 13.88 8.22
CA GLU A 310 -12.96 13.29 6.96
C GLU A 310 -12.68 11.79 6.84
N ILE A 311 -11.68 11.26 7.57
CA ILE A 311 -11.48 9.81 7.74
C ILE A 311 -12.70 9.08 8.36
N HIS A 312 -13.66 9.83 8.90
CA HIS A 312 -14.92 9.27 9.40
C HIS A 312 -15.94 8.99 8.31
N ARG A 313 -15.83 9.67 7.17
CA ARG A 313 -16.89 9.72 6.15
C ARG A 313 -16.59 8.87 4.94
N THR A 314 -15.31 8.66 4.64
CA THR A 314 -14.89 8.02 3.40
C THR A 314 -13.67 7.11 3.61
N THR A 315 -13.65 6.00 2.88
CA THR A 315 -12.54 5.04 2.86
C THR A 315 -11.43 5.43 1.87
N ILE A 316 -11.71 6.39 1.00
CA ILE A 316 -10.76 6.98 0.04
C ILE A 316 -10.32 8.37 0.49
N ILE A 317 -9.18 8.83 -0.03
CA ILE A 317 -8.73 10.20 0.24
C ILE A 317 -9.72 11.16 -0.44
N PRO A 318 -10.27 12.18 0.26
CA PRO A 318 -11.24 13.08 -0.34
C PRO A 318 -10.75 13.81 -1.61
N CYS A 319 -9.44 14.07 -1.71
CA CYS A 319 -8.85 14.71 -2.90
C CYS A 319 -8.49 13.72 -4.03
N ILE A 320 -8.87 12.44 -3.97
CA ILE A 320 -8.42 11.42 -4.92
C ILE A 320 -8.78 11.75 -6.38
N SER A 321 -9.95 12.35 -6.61
CA SER A 321 -10.43 12.70 -7.96
C SER A 321 -9.86 14.03 -8.49
N THR A 322 -9.12 14.79 -7.67
CA THR A 322 -8.61 16.12 -8.04
C THR A 322 -7.43 16.04 -9.01
N THR A 323 -7.32 17.04 -9.90
CA THR A 323 -6.27 17.09 -10.93
C THR A 323 -4.86 17.13 -10.33
N TRP A 324 -4.65 17.84 -9.22
CA TRP A 324 -3.34 17.93 -8.57
C TRP A 324 -2.91 16.57 -8.01
N TYR A 325 -3.83 15.80 -7.44
CA TYR A 325 -3.53 14.49 -6.86
C TYR A 325 -3.25 13.45 -7.95
N LYS A 326 -3.94 13.56 -9.10
CA LYS A 326 -3.65 12.79 -10.31
C LYS A 326 -2.24 13.08 -10.83
N ALA A 327 -1.89 14.36 -10.96
CA ALA A 327 -0.54 14.77 -11.38
C ALA A 327 0.55 14.28 -10.41
N TYR A 328 0.30 14.40 -9.10
CA TYR A 328 1.18 13.84 -8.06
C TYR A 328 1.36 12.33 -8.18
N SER A 329 0.27 11.58 -8.40
CA SER A 329 0.34 10.12 -8.56
C SER A 329 1.12 9.71 -9.81
N LEU A 330 0.93 10.42 -10.92
CA LEU A 330 1.73 10.21 -12.14
C LEU A 330 3.21 10.52 -11.89
N PHE A 331 3.50 11.63 -11.21
CA PHE A 331 4.85 12.02 -10.84
C PHE A 331 5.56 10.93 -10.01
N VAL A 332 4.89 10.40 -8.97
CA VAL A 332 5.43 9.32 -8.13
C VAL A 332 5.77 8.09 -8.98
N MET A 333 4.87 7.68 -9.88
CA MET A 333 5.09 6.51 -10.74
C MET A 333 6.26 6.70 -11.71
N VAL A 334 6.39 7.90 -12.30
CA VAL A 334 7.53 8.23 -13.17
C VAL A 334 8.84 8.26 -12.37
N PHE A 335 8.83 8.85 -11.16
CA PHE A 335 10.01 8.93 -10.31
C PHE A 335 10.49 7.53 -9.91
N ILE A 336 9.60 6.60 -9.56
CA ILE A 336 9.96 5.18 -9.33
C ILE A 336 10.71 4.60 -10.54
N GLY A 337 10.23 4.85 -11.76
CA GLY A 337 10.91 4.42 -12.98
C GLY A 337 12.32 5.01 -13.15
N VAL A 338 12.49 6.30 -12.80
CA VAL A 338 13.81 6.97 -12.80
C VAL A 338 14.75 6.34 -11.79
N LEU A 339 14.30 6.13 -10.55
CA LEU A 339 15.12 5.50 -9.49
C LEU A 339 15.59 4.11 -9.88
N LEU A 340 14.70 3.29 -10.45
CA LEU A 340 15.03 1.96 -10.94
C LEU A 340 16.11 2.02 -12.03
N THR A 341 16.00 2.99 -12.94
CA THR A 341 16.97 3.17 -14.02
C THR A 341 18.34 3.61 -13.48
N VAL A 342 18.36 4.62 -12.61
CA VAL A 342 19.62 5.15 -12.04
C VAL A 342 20.31 4.11 -11.16
N SER A 343 19.57 3.47 -10.25
CA SER A 343 20.13 2.46 -9.36
C SER A 343 20.61 1.22 -10.12
N GLY A 344 19.91 0.83 -11.20
CA GLY A 344 20.39 -0.21 -12.11
C GLY A 344 21.71 0.15 -12.82
N ILE A 345 21.88 1.42 -13.21
CA ILE A 345 23.14 1.92 -13.80
C ILE A 345 24.27 1.94 -12.76
N GLU A 346 24.00 2.40 -11.54
CA GLU A 346 25.01 2.46 -10.48
C GLU A 346 25.46 1.07 -10.01
N THR A 347 24.53 0.13 -9.85
CA THR A 347 24.85 -1.28 -9.53
C THR A 347 25.73 -1.92 -10.61
N ARG A 348 25.59 -1.51 -11.88
CA ARG A 348 26.50 -1.98 -12.94
C ARG A 348 27.90 -1.39 -12.80
N LYS A 349 28.03 -0.13 -12.37
CA LYS A 349 29.33 0.54 -12.21
C LYS A 349 30.14 -0.04 -11.05
N THR A 350 29.49 -0.35 -9.92
CA THR A 350 30.16 -0.95 -8.76
C THR A 350 30.73 -2.33 -9.09
N ASN A 351 29.94 -3.19 -9.73
CA ASN A 351 30.38 -4.52 -10.16
C ASN A 351 31.56 -4.49 -11.15
N LEU A 352 31.59 -3.50 -12.06
CA LEU A 352 32.69 -3.33 -13.01
C LEU A 352 33.98 -2.86 -12.31
N ARG A 353 33.87 -2.03 -11.27
CA ARG A 353 35.02 -1.55 -10.49
C ARG A 353 35.66 -2.69 -9.68
N GLU A 354 34.86 -3.52 -9.02
CA GLU A 354 35.36 -4.72 -8.33
C GLU A 354 36.04 -5.71 -9.28
N SER A 355 35.54 -5.88 -10.51
CA SER A 355 36.20 -6.74 -11.51
C SER A 355 37.52 -6.18 -12.07
N GLY A 356 37.81 -4.90 -11.84
CA GLY A 356 39.09 -4.26 -12.21
C GLY A 356 40.16 -4.33 -11.12
N GLU A 357 39.76 -4.60 -9.87
CA GLU A 357 40.63 -4.75 -8.68
C GLU A 357 40.67 -6.21 -8.18
N PHE A 358 40.58 -7.19 -9.09
CA PHE A 358 40.64 -8.60 -8.73
C PHE A 358 42.07 -9.02 -8.33
N SER A 359 42.50 -8.67 -7.12
CA SER A 359 43.52 -9.44 -6.40
C SER A 359 42.88 -10.74 -5.90
N VAL A 360 43.55 -11.86 -6.16
CA VAL A 360 43.11 -13.26 -6.02
C VAL A 360 42.91 -13.69 -4.55
N SER A 361 41.98 -13.09 -3.80
CA SER A 361 41.80 -13.48 -2.39
C SER A 361 40.38 -13.38 -1.83
N SER A 362 39.34 -13.14 -2.61
CA SER A 362 37.97 -13.08 -2.08
C SER A 362 36.96 -13.81 -2.96
N LEU A 363 37.06 -15.13 -2.97
CA LEU A 363 36.06 -16.03 -3.55
C LEU A 363 35.59 -17.12 -2.58
N ASP A 364 35.71 -16.86 -1.27
CA ASP A 364 35.22 -17.77 -0.20
C ASP A 364 33.92 -17.30 0.48
N GLY A 365 33.33 -16.17 0.08
CA GLY A 365 32.24 -15.54 0.83
C GLY A 365 30.80 -15.90 0.42
N TYR A 366 30.58 -16.46 -0.77
CA TYR A 366 29.22 -16.64 -1.32
C TYR A 366 28.92 -18.10 -1.68
N CYS A 367 29.05 -18.99 -0.71
CA CYS A 367 28.41 -20.30 -0.75
C CYS A 367 27.72 -20.58 0.58
N LEU A 368 26.39 -20.66 0.49
CA LEU A 368 25.44 -21.34 1.37
C LEU A 368 26.05 -22.15 2.53
N GLY A 369 25.55 -21.88 3.73
CA GLY A 369 25.97 -22.53 4.97
C GLY A 369 26.07 -24.05 4.89
N VAL A 370 27.29 -24.55 5.10
CA VAL A 370 27.60 -25.88 5.61
C VAL A 370 28.82 -25.72 6.53
N PRO A 371 28.77 -26.10 7.82
CA PRO A 371 29.94 -26.06 8.67
C PRO A 371 30.74 -27.37 8.52
N GLY A 372 32.00 -27.27 8.08
CA GLY A 372 32.94 -28.40 8.07
C GLY A 372 34.33 -27.99 7.58
N PRO A 373 35.41 -28.27 8.35
CA PRO A 373 36.75 -27.81 8.00
C PRO A 373 37.44 -28.79 7.06
N TRP A 374 37.89 -28.31 5.90
CA TRP A 374 38.90 -29.02 5.12
C TRP A 374 40.23 -28.29 5.25
N GLN A 375 41.17 -28.99 5.90
CA GLN A 375 42.56 -28.60 6.04
C GLN A 375 43.18 -28.31 4.68
N GLN A 376 43.68 -27.09 4.51
CA GLN A 376 44.47 -26.72 3.35
C GLN A 376 45.93 -27.10 3.61
N GLY A 377 46.46 -27.90 2.70
CA GLY A 377 47.78 -28.50 2.76
C GLY A 377 48.91 -27.47 2.90
N THR A 378 49.84 -27.84 3.77
CA THR A 378 51.25 -27.47 3.80
C THR A 378 51.87 -27.31 2.40
N LEU A 379 52.27 -26.09 2.07
CA LEU A 379 53.40 -25.81 1.19
C LEU A 379 54.42 -25.01 2.02
N LEU A 380 55.33 -25.76 2.65
CA LEU A 380 56.55 -25.24 3.25
C LEU A 380 57.46 -24.72 2.13
N ASN A 381 57.71 -23.42 2.15
CA ASN A 381 58.92 -22.84 1.60
C ASN A 381 59.65 -22.24 2.79
N ASP A 382 60.72 -22.88 3.25
CA ASP A 382 61.67 -22.18 4.10
C ASP A 382 63.12 -22.55 3.79
N THR A 383 63.86 -21.47 3.72
CA THR A 383 65.23 -21.22 3.32
C THR A 383 66.29 -21.78 4.29
N THR A 384 67.42 -22.22 3.71
CA THR A 384 68.81 -22.12 4.21
C THR A 384 69.12 -22.24 5.71
N ASN A 385 69.95 -23.24 6.08
CA ASN A 385 71.07 -23.16 7.05
C ASN A 385 71.94 -24.44 6.87
N THR A 386 73.18 -24.35 6.37
CA THR A 386 74.47 -24.23 7.10
C THR A 386 74.78 -25.29 8.18
N LEU A 387 76.01 -25.85 8.04
CA LEU A 387 76.92 -26.49 9.02
C LEU A 387 77.01 -28.04 9.07
N HIS A 388 78.24 -28.49 8.77
CA HIS A 388 79.04 -29.62 9.33
C HIS A 388 78.40 -31.00 9.50
N MET A 389 78.90 -32.01 8.78
CA MET A 389 80.11 -32.78 9.13
C MET A 389 80.62 -33.58 7.94
#